data_AF-A0AB73QXD8-F1
#
_entry.id   AF-A0AB73QXD8-F1
#
_cell.length_a   1.000
_cell.length_b   1.000
_cell.length_c   1.000
_cell.angle_alpha   90.00
_cell.angle_beta   90.00
_cell.angle_gamma   90.00
#
_symmetry.space_group_name_H-M   'P 1'
#
loop_
_entity.id
_entity.type
_entity.pdbx_description
1 polymer ?
#
loop_
_entity_poly.entity_id
_entity_poly.type
_entity_poly.pdbx_seq_one_letter_code
_entity_poly.pdbx_strand_id
1 'polypeptide(L)'
;MNMNDINRVYQNLFGFIPAPTEARHEVTLQVRPEELELHEMFRKNSMESKYIPEKYVQIMLFGMLLMLAAPGAKVHLIASRRAGASWDELFDVAKLAFLFKGLSAFNFGMSLIKEVMESEKNNN
;
A
#
# COMPACT_ATOMS: atom_id res chain seq x y z
N MET A 1 0.83 -18.51 11.93
CA MET A 1 1.01 -17.15 12.48
C MET A 1 -0.28 -16.78 13.21
N ASN A 2 -0.25 -16.27 14.45
CA ASN A 2 -1.51 -15.89 15.12
C ASN A 2 -2.05 -14.56 14.57
N MET A 3 -3.34 -14.27 14.80
CA MET A 3 -3.99 -13.08 14.24
C MET A 3 -3.38 -11.76 14.74
N ASN A 4 -2.88 -11.73 15.98
CA ASN A 4 -2.21 -10.54 16.53
C ASN A 4 -0.92 -10.22 15.77
N ASP A 5 -0.13 -11.26 15.44
CA ASP A 5 1.09 -11.10 14.66
C ASP A 5 0.78 -10.64 13.23
N ILE A 6 -0.28 -11.17 12.61
CA ILE A 6 -0.75 -10.74 11.28
C ILE A 6 -1.13 -9.27 11.31
N ASN A 7 -2.01 -8.87 12.25
CA ASN A 7 -2.50 -7.49 12.38
C ASN A 7 -1.36 -6.50 12.61
N ARG A 8 -0.35 -6.88 13.41
CA ARG A 8 0.81 -6.02 13.68
C ARG A 8 1.57 -5.66 12.40
N VAL A 9 1.64 -6.54 11.41
CA VAL A 9 2.32 -6.23 10.14
C VAL A 9 1.63 -5.07 9.42
N TYR A 10 0.31 -5.10 9.33
CA TYR A 10 -0.49 -4.04 8.70
C TYR A 10 -0.43 -2.73 9.49
N GLN A 11 -0.49 -2.81 10.82
CA GLN A 11 -0.33 -1.66 11.70
C GLN A 11 1.05 -0.99 11.53
N ASN A 12 2.11 -1.78 11.39
CA ASN A 12 3.45 -1.24 11.15
C ASN A 12 3.52 -0.54 9.78
N LEU A 13 3.05 -1.22 8.73
CA LEU A 13 3.09 -0.72 7.35
C LEU A 13 2.21 0.52 7.14
N PHE A 14 0.95 0.44 7.52
CA PHE A 14 -0.08 1.42 7.14
C PHE A 14 -0.58 2.24 8.33
N GLY A 15 -0.42 1.77 9.57
CA GLY A 15 -1.07 2.33 10.76
C GLY A 15 -2.52 1.88 10.94
N PHE A 16 -3.00 0.97 10.09
CA PHE A 16 -4.34 0.37 10.16
C PHE A 16 -4.37 -0.91 9.30
N ILE A 17 -5.46 -1.68 9.39
CA ILE A 17 -5.73 -2.81 8.50
C ILE A 17 -6.67 -2.32 7.39
N PRO A 18 -6.29 -2.40 6.10
CA PRO A 18 -7.19 -1.99 5.03
C PRO A 18 -8.47 -2.85 5.00
N ALA A 19 -9.64 -2.25 4.81
CA ALA A 19 -10.92 -2.96 4.81
C ALA A 19 -10.97 -4.19 3.86
N PRO A 20 -10.41 -4.16 2.62
CA PRO A 20 -10.34 -5.36 1.80
C PRO A 20 -9.45 -6.48 2.37
N THR A 21 -8.43 -6.11 3.14
CA THR A 21 -7.57 -7.08 3.84
C THR A 21 -8.33 -7.71 5.00
N GLU A 22 -9.01 -6.90 5.82
CA GLU A 22 -9.83 -7.37 6.93
C GLU A 22 -10.92 -8.34 6.44
N ALA A 23 -11.65 -7.96 5.38
CA ALA A 23 -12.66 -8.81 4.76
C ALA A 23 -12.07 -10.14 4.27
N ARG A 24 -10.89 -10.13 3.62
CA ARG A 24 -10.20 -11.36 3.22
C ARG A 24 -9.88 -12.22 4.43
N HIS A 25 -9.33 -11.65 5.50
CA HIS A 25 -8.98 -12.40 6.71
C HIS A 25 -10.20 -13.04 7.37
N GLU A 26 -11.28 -12.27 7.55
CA GLU A 26 -12.52 -12.75 8.15
C GLU A 26 -13.13 -13.90 7.36
N VAL A 27 -13.26 -13.74 6.04
CA VAL A 27 -13.83 -14.77 5.17
C VAL A 27 -12.93 -16.01 5.13
N THR A 28 -11.61 -15.85 4.98
CA THR A 28 -10.70 -17.00 4.95
C THR A 28 -10.72 -17.75 6.28
N LEU A 29 -10.75 -17.09 7.43
CA LEU A 29 -10.85 -17.77 8.73
C LEU A 29 -12.13 -18.59 8.88
N GLN A 30 -13.25 -18.11 8.33
CA GLN A 30 -14.53 -18.80 8.39
C GLN A 30 -14.61 -19.97 7.41
N VAL A 31 -14.05 -19.82 6.21
CA VAL A 31 -14.26 -20.76 5.10
C VAL A 31 -13.10 -21.77 4.98
N ARG A 32 -11.84 -21.32 5.12
CA ARG A 32 -10.59 -22.10 4.95
C ARG A 32 -9.46 -21.55 5.83
N PRO A 33 -9.54 -21.72 7.16
CA PRO A 33 -8.59 -21.10 8.09
C PRO A 33 -7.13 -21.47 7.85
N GLU A 34 -6.86 -22.66 7.32
CA GLU A 34 -5.52 -23.13 6.94
C GLU A 34 -4.88 -22.30 5.81
N GLU A 35 -5.68 -21.66 4.95
CA GLU A 35 -5.17 -20.85 3.84
C GLU A 35 -4.72 -19.45 4.28
N LEU A 36 -5.19 -18.94 5.44
CA LEU A 36 -4.85 -17.58 5.88
C LEU A 36 -3.33 -17.42 6.08
N GLU A 37 -2.71 -18.39 6.76
CA GLU A 37 -1.27 -18.34 7.00
C GLU A 37 -0.47 -18.41 5.69
N LEU A 38 -0.93 -19.22 4.73
CA LEU A 38 -0.29 -19.33 3.42
C LEU A 38 -0.36 -18.00 2.66
N HIS A 39 -1.51 -17.32 2.69
CA HIS A 39 -1.66 -16.01 2.06
C HIS A 39 -0.76 -14.95 2.70
N GLU A 40 -0.69 -14.89 4.03
CA GLU A 40 0.14 -13.91 4.73
C GLU A 40 1.63 -14.17 4.56
N MET A 41 2.06 -15.43 4.58
CA MET A 41 3.43 -15.80 4.28
C MET A 41 3.82 -15.40 2.85
N PHE A 42 2.96 -15.69 1.87
CA PHE A 42 3.21 -15.30 0.48
C PHE A 42 3.26 -13.78 0.30
N ARG A 43 2.31 -13.04 0.88
CA ARG A 43 2.28 -11.58 0.86
C ARG A 43 3.56 -10.99 1.47
N LYS A 44 3.94 -11.44 2.67
CA LYS A 44 5.14 -10.97 3.37
C LYS A 44 6.39 -11.20 2.52
N ASN A 45 6.61 -12.44 2.08
CA ASN A 45 7.79 -12.79 1.28
C ASN A 45 7.84 -12.08 -0.08
N SER A 46 6.68 -11.71 -0.66
CA SER A 46 6.64 -10.96 -1.91
C SER A 46 7.02 -9.48 -1.74
N MET A 47 6.83 -8.93 -0.54
CA MET A 47 7.12 -7.53 -0.23
C MET A 47 8.50 -7.35 0.45
N GLU A 48 9.00 -8.37 1.13
CA GLU A 48 10.32 -8.34 1.74
C GLU A 48 11.41 -8.56 0.69
N SER A 49 12.28 -7.57 0.52
CA SER A 49 13.41 -7.66 -0.41
C SER A 49 14.73 -7.38 0.30
N LYS A 50 15.73 -8.22 0.03
CA LYS A 50 17.11 -7.99 0.46
C LYS A 50 17.79 -6.86 -0.32
N TYR A 51 17.31 -6.58 -1.54
CA TYR A 51 17.98 -5.70 -2.50
C TYR A 51 17.29 -4.36 -2.68
N ILE A 52 16.00 -4.28 -2.33
CA ILE A 52 15.18 -3.09 -2.50
C ILE A 52 14.70 -2.65 -1.11
N PRO A 53 15.12 -1.48 -0.63
CA PRO A 53 14.62 -0.95 0.64
C PRO A 53 13.09 -0.81 0.64
N GLU A 54 12.48 -1.02 1.81
CA GLU A 54 11.02 -0.99 1.98
C GLU A 54 10.37 0.25 1.37
N LYS A 55 10.96 1.43 1.57
CA LYS A 55 10.52 2.69 0.97
C LYS A 55 10.27 2.55 -0.53
N TYR A 56 11.24 2.00 -1.26
CA TYR A 56 11.16 1.86 -2.71
C TYR A 56 10.23 0.73 -3.14
N VAL A 57 10.11 -0.34 -2.35
CA VAL A 57 9.07 -1.37 -2.58
C VAL A 57 7.68 -0.74 -2.55
N GLN A 58 7.38 0.06 -1.53
CA GLN A 58 6.07 0.71 -1.40
C GLN A 58 5.82 1.74 -2.52
N ILE A 59 6.84 2.53 -2.88
CA ILE A 59 6.74 3.49 -3.99
C ILE A 59 6.44 2.76 -5.32
N MET A 60 7.10 1.62 -5.58
CA MET A 60 6.83 0.84 -6.78
C MET A 60 5.40 0.28 -6.78
N LEU A 61 4.93 -0.26 -5.66
CA LEU A 61 3.55 -0.75 -5.54
C LEU A 61 2.53 0.38 -5.73
N PHE A 62 2.81 1.58 -5.20
CA PHE A 62 2.00 2.77 -5.47
C PHE A 62 1.91 3.06 -6.98
N GLY A 63 3.06 3.15 -7.67
CA GLY A 63 3.10 3.40 -9.11
C GLY A 63 2.38 2.31 -9.94
N MET A 64 2.60 1.03 -9.62
CA MET A 64 1.92 -0.10 -10.28
C MET A 64 0.39 -0.02 -10.12
N LEU A 65 -0.10 0.39 -8.95
CA LEU A 65 -1.53 0.50 -8.69
C LEU A 65 -2.15 1.76 -9.30
N LEU A 66 -1.38 2.86 -9.45
CA LEU A 66 -1.83 4.01 -10.24
C LEU A 66 -2.08 3.62 -11.70
N MET A 67 -1.23 2.78 -12.28
CA MET A 67 -1.42 2.24 -13.63
C MET A 67 -2.73 1.46 -13.77
N LEU A 68 -3.19 0.83 -12.69
CA LEU A 68 -4.46 0.11 -12.65
C LEU A 68 -5.65 1.00 -12.22
N ALA A 69 -5.41 2.25 -11.81
CA ALA A 69 -6.37 3.07 -11.07
C ALA A 69 -7.00 2.32 -9.88
N ALA A 70 -6.19 1.47 -9.23
CA ALA A 70 -6.67 0.59 -8.18
C ALA A 70 -6.71 1.34 -6.83
N PRO A 71 -7.76 1.14 -6.01
CA PRO A 71 -7.91 1.83 -4.72
C PRO A 71 -6.77 1.50 -3.74
N GLY A 72 -6.11 0.34 -3.92
CA GLY A 72 -4.93 -0.04 -3.14
C GLY A 72 -3.76 0.94 -3.28
N ALA A 73 -3.72 1.77 -4.33
CA ALA A 73 -2.66 2.77 -4.52
C ALA A 73 -2.52 3.68 -3.29
N LYS A 74 -3.64 4.09 -2.68
CA LYS A 74 -3.63 4.95 -1.48
C LYS A 74 -2.92 4.30 -0.29
N VAL A 75 -3.12 3.00 -0.10
CA VAL A 75 -2.52 2.26 1.01
C VAL A 75 -1.01 2.20 0.86
N HIS A 76 -0.50 1.96 -0.36
CA HIS A 76 0.94 1.96 -0.63
C HIS A 76 1.56 3.37 -0.66
N LEU A 77 0.80 4.40 -1.02
CA LEU A 77 1.19 5.79 -0.83
C LEU A 77 1.44 6.11 0.66
N ILE A 78 0.52 5.71 1.55
CA ILE A 78 0.66 5.89 3.00
C ILE A 78 1.88 5.11 3.53
N ALA A 79 2.05 3.85 3.14
CA ALA A 79 3.22 3.08 3.56
C ALA A 79 4.54 3.70 3.06
N SER A 80 4.56 4.23 1.83
CA SER A 80 5.73 4.93 1.30
C SER A 80 6.10 6.12 2.18
N ARG A 81 5.11 6.93 2.57
CA ARG A 81 5.30 8.09 3.46
C ARG A 81 5.84 7.68 4.83
N ARG A 82 5.25 6.65 5.44
CA ARG A 82 5.71 6.10 6.73
C ARG A 82 7.13 5.52 6.67
N ALA A 83 7.52 4.98 5.51
CA ALA A 83 8.88 4.52 5.23
C ALA A 83 9.85 5.65 4.84
N GLY A 84 9.42 6.92 4.92
CA GLY A 84 10.27 8.09 4.71
C GLY A 84 10.34 8.61 3.27
N ALA A 85 9.42 8.21 2.38
CA ALA A 85 9.33 8.79 1.04
C ALA A 85 8.95 10.27 1.09
N SER A 86 9.63 11.12 0.31
CA SER A 86 9.24 12.52 0.16
C SER A 86 8.01 12.68 -0.75
N TRP A 87 7.35 13.84 -0.68
CA TRP A 87 6.28 14.17 -1.63
C TRP A 87 6.79 14.27 -3.07
N ASP A 88 8.03 14.73 -3.26
CA ASP A 88 8.66 14.81 -4.58
C ASP A 88 8.88 13.42 -5.19
N GLU A 89 9.32 12.42 -4.41
CA GLU A 89 9.46 11.04 -4.88
C GLU A 89 8.12 10.47 -5.36
N LEU A 90 7.04 10.77 -4.64
CA LEU A 90 5.68 10.29 -4.96
C LEU A 90 5.09 11.01 -6.18
N PHE A 91 5.35 12.31 -6.29
CA PHE A 91 4.97 13.10 -7.47
C PHE A 91 5.70 12.61 -8.73
N ASP A 92 6.99 12.31 -8.62
CA ASP A 92 7.80 11.75 -9.71
C ASP A 92 7.25 10.41 -10.19
N VAL A 93 6.84 9.52 -9.27
CA VAL A 93 6.23 8.23 -9.63
C VAL A 93 4.87 8.42 -10.31
N ALA A 94 4.05 9.38 -9.88
CA ALA A 94 2.80 9.71 -10.58
C ALA A 94 3.06 10.24 -11.99
N LYS A 95 4.11 11.06 -12.20
CA LYS A 95 4.53 11.48 -13.56
C LYS A 95 4.97 10.29 -14.42
N LEU A 96 5.59 9.27 -13.85
CA LEU A 96 5.93 8.07 -14.62
C LEU A 96 4.67 7.33 -15.08
N ALA A 97 3.63 7.25 -14.24
CA ALA A 97 2.35 6.64 -14.63
C ALA A 97 1.64 7.41 -15.77
N PHE A 98 1.84 8.73 -15.86
CA PHE A 98 1.35 9.55 -16.98
C PHE A 98 1.84 9.05 -18.34
N LEU A 99 3.08 8.56 -18.44
CA LEU A 99 3.66 8.11 -19.71
C LEU A 99 2.85 7.01 -20.40
N PHE A 100 2.16 6.18 -19.61
CA PHE A 100 1.47 4.99 -20.11
C PHE A 100 -0.05 5.05 -19.98
N LYS A 101 -0.60 5.85 -19.05
CA LYS A 101 -2.06 5.98 -18.82
C LYS A 101 -2.57 7.41 -18.99
N GLY A 102 -1.69 8.34 -19.33
CA GLY A 102 -2.02 9.73 -19.60
C GLY A 102 -2.47 10.50 -18.37
N LEU A 103 -3.17 11.61 -18.63
CA LEU A 103 -3.55 12.59 -17.60
C LEU A 103 -4.48 12.01 -16.52
N SER A 104 -5.27 10.98 -16.83
CA SER A 104 -6.18 10.36 -15.88
C SER A 104 -5.46 9.70 -14.70
N ALA A 105 -4.36 8.97 -14.95
CA ALA A 105 -3.55 8.37 -13.90
C ALA A 105 -2.84 9.41 -13.05
N PHE A 106 -2.32 10.46 -13.70
CA PHE A 106 -1.67 11.56 -12.98
C PHE A 106 -2.66 12.27 -12.06
N ASN A 107 -3.84 12.63 -12.56
CA ASN A 107 -4.90 13.27 -11.77
C ASN A 107 -5.35 12.40 -10.59
N PHE A 108 -5.51 11.10 -10.81
CA PHE A 108 -5.81 10.16 -9.72
C PHE A 108 -4.68 10.11 -8.69
N GLY A 109 -3.42 10.06 -9.12
CA GLY A 109 -2.27 10.15 -8.22
C GLY A 109 -2.27 11.44 -7.40
N MET A 110 -2.54 12.59 -8.03
CA MET A 110 -2.61 13.89 -7.35
C MET A 110 -3.76 13.96 -6.35
N SER A 111 -4.93 13.38 -6.66
CA SER A 111 -6.05 13.35 -5.71
C SER A 111 -5.71 12.52 -4.47
N LEU A 112 -5.03 11.37 -4.64
CA LEU A 112 -4.60 10.54 -3.53
C LEU A 112 -3.52 11.24 -2.68
N ILE A 113 -2.53 11.87 -3.33
CA ILE A 113 -1.48 12.62 -2.63
C ILE A 113 -2.10 13.76 -1.80
N LYS A 114 -2.99 14.54 -2.39
CA LYS A 114 -3.70 15.62 -1.68
C LYS A 114 -4.41 15.09 -0.43
N GLU A 115 -5.16 13.99 -0.58
CA GLU A 115 -5.90 13.40 0.54
C GLU A 115 -4.98 12.95 1.68
N VAL A 116 -3.84 12.33 1.37
CA VAL A 116 -2.87 11.90 2.41
C VAL A 116 -2.12 13.09 3.01
N MET A 117 -1.81 14.14 2.24
CA MET A 117 -1.24 15.38 2.79
C MET A 117 -2.20 16.03 3.80
N GLU A 118 -3.50 16.05 3.51
CA GLU A 118 -4.52 16.60 4.40
C GLU A 118 -4.67 15.74 5.67
N SER A 119 -4.63 14.41 5.54
CA SER A 119 -4.69 13.53 6.72
C SER A 119 -3.46 13.64 7.61
N GLU A 120 -2.24 13.77 7.05
CA GLU A 120 -1.01 13.98 7.82
C GLU A 120 -1.04 15.32 8.57
N LYS A 121 -1.65 16.37 8.01
CA LYS A 121 -1.78 17.67 8.69
C LYS A 121 -2.76 17.63 9.87
N ASN A 122 -3.85 16.90 9.75
CA ASN A 122 -4.88 16.83 10.78
C ASN A 122 -4.50 15.93 11.98
N ASN A 123 -3.49 15.08 11.81
CA ASN A 123 -2.98 14.18 12.85
C ASN A 123 -1.73 14.71 13.58
N ASN A 124 -1.25 15.89 13.22
CA ASN A 124 -0.16 16.62 13.89
C ASN A 124 -0.72 17.82 14.66
#